data_AF-A0A1B6NPP4-F1
#
_entry.id   AF-A0A1B6NPP4-F1
#
_cell.length_a   1.000
_cell.length_b   1.000
_cell.length_c   1.000
_cell.angle_alpha   90.00
_cell.angle_beta   90.00
_cell.angle_gamma   90.00
#
_symmetry.space_group_name_H-M   'P 1'
#
loop_
_entity.id
_entity.type
_entity.pdbx_description
1 polymer ?
#
loop_
_entity_poly.entity_id
_entity_poly.type
_entity_poly.pdbx_seq_one_letter_code
_entity_poly.pdbx_strand_id
1 'polypeptide(L)'
;MTDKHEPDVLDEVIEEVQDVVTDFLNREAAPGILLMAATILALIIANSPLDSLYDHLISMPVQISAGSWAIDKPLLLWINDGLMAVFFFHVGLELKREVCEGELANPKDIILPAAGAVGGMALPALIYVGINWDNPVAVAGWAIPAATDIAFALGILALLGSRVPTSLKVFLVTLAIIDDIGAIVIIALFYTDNITAGALYVAAGCLLLLWQMNKRNVVDIPAYVFVGIILWVAMLKSGVHATLAGVVLASFIPMRDQKDASYSPVTRLEHGLNGSVSFAILPL
;
A
#
# COMPACT_ATOMS: atom_id res chain seq x y z
N MET A 1 -20.37 -13.77 -50.94
CA MET A 1 -20.97 -14.58 -49.85
C MET A 1 -20.04 -14.42 -48.66
N THR A 2 -20.42 -13.54 -47.74
CA THR A 2 -19.71 -13.29 -46.49
C THR A 2 -20.01 -14.46 -45.55
N ASP A 3 -18.99 -15.28 -45.28
CA ASP A 3 -19.04 -16.31 -44.24
C ASP A 3 -19.33 -15.62 -42.91
N LYS A 4 -20.54 -15.81 -42.40
CA LYS A 4 -20.88 -15.49 -41.01
C LYS A 4 -20.21 -16.58 -40.18
N HIS A 5 -19.10 -16.24 -39.53
CA HIS A 5 -18.55 -17.04 -38.44
C HIS A 5 -19.64 -17.09 -37.35
N GLU A 6 -20.29 -18.24 -37.16
CA GLU A 6 -21.06 -18.49 -35.94
C GLU A 6 -20.06 -18.43 -34.78
N PRO A 7 -20.31 -17.60 -33.73
CA PRO A 7 -19.44 -17.59 -32.57
C PRO A 7 -19.40 -19.00 -31.98
N ASP A 8 -18.19 -19.51 -31.74
CA ASP A 8 -18.00 -20.81 -31.12
C ASP A 8 -18.59 -20.74 -29.70
N VAL A 9 -19.16 -21.83 -29.19
CA VAL A 9 -19.79 -21.86 -27.85
C VAL A 9 -18.80 -21.39 -26.76
N LEU A 10 -17.50 -21.58 -27.01
CA LEU A 10 -16.42 -21.07 -26.16
C LEU A 10 -16.32 -19.54 -26.16
N ASP A 11 -16.51 -18.88 -27.31
CA ASP A 11 -16.46 -17.42 -27.42
C ASP A 11 -17.65 -16.79 -26.66
N GLU A 12 -18.83 -17.38 -26.76
CA GLU A 12 -20.04 -16.93 -26.05
C GLU A 12 -19.89 -17.08 -24.53
N VAL A 13 -19.33 -18.21 -24.05
CA VAL A 13 -19.03 -18.41 -22.62
C VAL A 13 -17.94 -17.45 -22.12
N ILE A 14 -16.91 -17.18 -22.93
CA ILE A 14 -15.86 -16.23 -22.58
C ILE A 14 -16.44 -14.81 -22.47
N GLU A 15 -17.30 -14.41 -23.41
CA GLU A 15 -17.96 -13.11 -23.41
C GLU A 15 -18.89 -12.96 -22.20
N GLU A 16 -19.70 -13.98 -21.89
CA GLU A 16 -20.57 -13.99 -20.71
C GLU A 16 -19.77 -13.93 -19.39
N VAL A 17 -18.65 -14.67 -19.29
CA VAL A 17 -17.76 -14.59 -18.12
C VAL A 17 -17.09 -13.22 -18.04
N GLN A 18 -16.67 -12.63 -19.16
CA GLN A 18 -16.10 -11.29 -19.19
C GLN A 18 -17.11 -10.24 -18.73
N ASP A 19 -18.37 -10.34 -19.16
CA ASP A 19 -19.44 -9.43 -18.75
C ASP A 19 -19.74 -9.55 -17.26
N VAL A 20 -19.84 -10.77 -16.73
CA VAL A 20 -20.06 -11.00 -15.29
C VAL A 20 -18.87 -10.50 -14.46
N VAL A 21 -17.64 -10.76 -14.89
CA VAL A 21 -16.43 -10.26 -14.21
C VAL A 21 -16.38 -8.74 -14.27
N THR A 22 -16.69 -8.13 -15.41
CA THR A 22 -16.69 -6.67 -15.56
C THR A 22 -17.78 -6.02 -14.72
N ASP A 23 -18.99 -6.58 -14.69
CA ASP A 23 -20.08 -6.11 -13.82
C ASP A 23 -19.71 -6.23 -12.35
N PHE A 24 -19.05 -7.33 -11.95
CA PHE A 24 -18.56 -7.50 -10.58
C PHE A 24 -17.48 -6.47 -10.24
N LEU A 25 -16.45 -6.32 -11.07
CA LEU A 25 -15.34 -5.37 -10.85
C LEU A 25 -15.81 -3.92 -10.78
N ASN A 26 -16.90 -3.58 -11.45
CA ASN A 26 -17.49 -2.23 -11.42
C ASN A 26 -18.28 -1.93 -10.13
N ARG A 27 -18.49 -2.91 -9.23
CA ARG A 27 -19.19 -2.68 -7.96
C ARG A 27 -18.24 -2.06 -6.93
N GLU A 28 -18.70 -1.01 -6.26
CA GLU A 28 -17.97 -0.36 -5.15
C GLU A 28 -17.52 -1.33 -4.05
N ALA A 29 -18.25 -2.44 -3.85
CA ALA A 29 -17.95 -3.44 -2.82
C ALA A 29 -17.03 -4.59 -3.27
N ALA A 30 -16.68 -4.67 -4.57
CA ALA A 30 -15.94 -5.81 -5.10
C ALA A 30 -14.55 -6.02 -4.49
N PRO A 31 -13.72 -4.98 -4.28
CA PRO A 31 -12.43 -5.14 -3.60
C PRO A 31 -12.58 -5.71 -2.19
N GLY A 32 -13.57 -5.22 -1.43
CA GLY A 32 -13.83 -5.69 -0.06
C GLY A 32 -14.29 -7.15 0.00
N ILE A 33 -15.15 -7.57 -0.94
CA ILE A 33 -15.60 -8.96 -1.05
C ILE A 33 -14.42 -9.87 -1.41
N LEU A 34 -13.56 -9.45 -2.36
CA LEU A 34 -12.40 -10.22 -2.76
C LEU A 34 -11.38 -10.38 -1.62
N LEU A 35 -11.09 -9.30 -0.89
CA LEU A 35 -10.23 -9.33 0.29
C LEU A 35 -10.76 -10.28 1.37
N MET A 36 -12.08 -10.26 1.61
CA MET A 36 -12.72 -11.16 2.56
C MET A 36 -12.65 -12.63 2.09
N ALA A 37 -12.86 -12.88 0.80
CA ALA A 37 -12.73 -14.21 0.22
C ALA A 37 -11.29 -14.74 0.34
N ALA A 38 -10.29 -13.90 0.05
CA ALA A 38 -8.88 -14.24 0.23
C ALA A 38 -8.55 -14.56 1.69
N THR A 39 -9.05 -13.76 2.64
CA THR A 39 -8.87 -14.00 4.08
C THR A 39 -9.48 -15.34 4.51
N ILE A 40 -10.71 -15.63 4.08
CA ILE A 40 -11.38 -16.91 4.38
C ILE A 40 -10.59 -18.07 3.77
N LEU A 41 -10.11 -17.92 2.53
CA LEU A 41 -9.30 -18.94 1.87
C LEU A 41 -7.99 -19.20 2.62
N ALA A 42 -7.29 -18.15 3.05
CA ALA A 42 -6.07 -18.25 3.86
C ALA A 42 -6.34 -18.99 5.17
N LEU A 43 -7.44 -18.66 5.87
CA LEU A 43 -7.85 -19.37 7.09
C LEU A 43 -8.17 -20.84 6.83
N ILE A 44 -8.87 -21.17 5.74
CA ILE A 44 -9.15 -22.57 5.38
C ILE A 44 -7.84 -23.31 5.12
N ILE A 45 -6.92 -22.74 4.34
CA ILE A 45 -5.63 -23.35 4.01
C ILE A 45 -4.83 -23.62 5.29
N ALA A 46 -4.67 -22.60 6.15
CA ALA A 46 -3.91 -22.68 7.39
C ALA A 46 -4.51 -23.65 8.44
N ASN A 47 -5.80 -23.99 8.33
CA ASN A 47 -6.45 -24.96 9.22
C ASN A 47 -6.72 -26.32 8.56
N SER A 48 -6.14 -26.55 7.37
CA SER A 48 -6.33 -27.78 6.59
C SER A 48 -5.05 -28.61 6.51
N PRO A 49 -5.09 -29.84 5.96
CA PRO A 49 -3.87 -30.62 5.69
C PRO A 49 -2.88 -29.95 4.72
N LEU A 50 -3.28 -28.85 4.06
CA LEU A 50 -2.43 -28.04 3.18
C LEU A 50 -1.54 -27.05 3.94
N ASP A 51 -1.72 -26.90 5.25
CA ASP A 51 -0.95 -26.00 6.12
C ASP A 51 0.57 -26.18 5.94
N SER A 52 1.07 -27.42 5.95
CA SER A 52 2.49 -27.69 5.76
C SER A 52 3.03 -27.24 4.39
N LEU A 53 2.23 -27.39 3.33
CA LEU A 53 2.59 -26.93 2.00
C LEU A 53 2.62 -25.40 1.94
N TYR A 54 1.65 -24.76 2.59
CA TYR A 54 1.57 -23.30 2.70
C TYR A 54 2.77 -22.75 3.48
N ASP A 55 3.08 -23.30 4.65
CA ASP A 55 4.23 -22.95 5.47
C ASP A 55 5.54 -23.08 4.71
N HIS A 56 5.75 -24.20 4.00
CA HIS A 56 6.94 -24.38 3.17
C HIS A 56 7.06 -23.35 2.04
N LEU A 57 5.94 -22.94 1.45
CA LEU A 57 5.92 -21.92 0.42
C LEU A 57 6.31 -20.55 1.00
N ILE A 58 5.66 -20.12 2.09
CA ILE A 58 5.90 -18.79 2.68
C ILE A 58 7.28 -18.69 3.34
N SER A 59 7.79 -19.80 3.89
CA SER A 59 9.11 -19.87 4.52
C SER A 59 10.25 -20.15 3.52
N MET A 60 9.94 -20.34 2.23
CA MET A 60 10.93 -20.69 1.21
C MET A 60 12.02 -19.60 1.16
N PRO A 61 13.32 -19.94 1.33
CA PRO A 61 14.38 -18.97 1.27
C PRO A 61 14.57 -18.48 -0.17
N VAL A 62 14.46 -17.17 -0.38
CA VAL A 62 14.68 -16.54 -1.69
C VAL A 62 15.85 -15.59 -1.55
N GLN A 63 16.91 -15.87 -2.30
CA GLN A 63 18.14 -15.08 -2.29
C GLN A 63 18.33 -14.38 -3.64
N ILE A 64 18.51 -13.07 -3.60
CA ILE A 64 18.95 -12.28 -4.75
C ILE A 64 20.36 -11.78 -4.46
N SER A 65 21.33 -12.12 -5.30
CA SER A 65 22.73 -11.78 -5.10
C SER A 65 23.41 -11.23 -6.37
N ALA A 66 24.33 -10.30 -6.19
CA ALA A 66 25.17 -9.69 -7.20
C ALA A 66 26.60 -9.51 -6.66
N GLY A 67 27.50 -10.45 -6.97
CA GLY A 67 28.85 -10.46 -6.42
C GLY A 67 28.85 -10.67 -4.90
N SER A 68 29.53 -9.80 -4.15
CA SER A 68 29.54 -9.84 -2.67
C SER A 68 28.24 -9.35 -2.01
N TRP A 69 27.31 -8.81 -2.79
CA TRP A 69 26.03 -8.32 -2.31
C TRP A 69 25.00 -9.45 -2.39
N ALA A 70 24.30 -9.73 -1.30
CA ALA A 70 23.17 -10.64 -1.26
C ALA A 70 22.09 -10.11 -0.30
N ILE A 71 20.83 -10.33 -0.67
CA ILE A 71 19.66 -10.20 0.20
C ILE A 71 19.03 -11.59 0.26
N ASP A 72 19.01 -12.15 1.47
CA ASP A 72 18.41 -13.45 1.77
C ASP A 72 17.25 -13.23 2.75
N LYS A 73 16.05 -13.58 2.30
CA LYS A 73 14.80 -13.44 3.05
C LYS A 73 13.85 -14.57 2.67
N PRO A 74 13.01 -15.06 3.60
CA PRO A 74 11.88 -15.91 3.26
C PRO A 74 10.97 -15.24 2.23
N LEU A 75 10.30 -16.05 1.42
CA LEU A 75 9.36 -15.59 0.39
C LEU A 75 8.32 -14.62 0.96
N LEU A 76 7.80 -14.90 2.15
CA LEU A 76 6.84 -14.03 2.84
C LEU A 76 7.36 -12.60 3.04
N LEU A 77 8.63 -12.44 3.45
CA LEU A 77 9.19 -11.12 3.65
C LEU A 77 9.42 -10.38 2.32
N TRP A 78 9.76 -11.09 1.24
CA TRP A 78 9.82 -10.49 -0.09
C TRP A 78 8.47 -10.00 -0.58
N ILE A 79 7.44 -10.83 -0.39
CA ILE A 79 6.05 -10.48 -0.73
C ILE A 79 5.63 -9.25 0.07
N ASN A 80 5.78 -9.29 1.40
CA ASN A 80 5.39 -8.18 2.28
C ASN A 80 6.16 -6.90 1.94
N ASP A 81 7.49 -6.93 1.88
CA ASP A 81 8.30 -5.74 1.62
C ASP A 81 8.04 -5.16 0.22
N GLY A 82 7.71 -6.01 -0.77
CA GLY A 82 7.42 -5.62 -2.15
C GLY A 82 6.00 -5.09 -2.35
N LEU A 83 4.99 -5.89 -2.01
CA LEU A 83 3.57 -5.54 -2.14
C LEU A 83 3.24 -4.32 -1.29
N MET A 84 3.70 -4.28 -0.04
CA MET A 84 3.45 -3.13 0.83
C MET A 84 4.17 -1.88 0.36
N ALA A 85 5.33 -1.98 -0.31
CA ALA A 85 5.96 -0.80 -0.90
C ALA A 85 5.10 -0.21 -2.04
N VAL A 86 4.44 -1.05 -2.85
CA VAL A 86 3.51 -0.57 -3.89
C VAL A 86 2.23 -0.02 -3.26
N PHE A 87 1.68 -0.67 -2.23
CA PHE A 87 0.53 -0.16 -1.48
C PHE A 87 0.82 1.22 -0.87
N PHE A 88 1.91 1.36 -0.11
CA PHE A 88 2.29 2.63 0.50
C PHE A 88 2.74 3.69 -0.52
N PHE A 89 3.21 3.28 -1.70
CA PHE A 89 3.39 4.21 -2.81
C PHE A 89 2.05 4.78 -3.29
N HIS A 90 1.03 3.93 -3.46
CA HIS A 90 -0.33 4.37 -3.81
C HIS A 90 -0.92 5.29 -2.73
N VAL A 91 -0.86 4.90 -1.46
CA VAL A 91 -1.30 5.73 -0.32
C VAL A 91 -0.52 7.05 -0.26
N GLY A 92 0.77 7.04 -0.57
CA GLY A 92 1.58 8.26 -0.65
C GLY A 92 1.17 9.21 -1.78
N LEU A 93 0.72 8.67 -2.92
CA LEU A 93 0.18 9.46 -4.03
C LEU A 93 -1.16 10.09 -3.65
N GLU A 94 -2.03 9.33 -3.00
CA GLU A 94 -3.31 9.80 -2.50
C GLU A 94 -3.14 10.89 -1.45
N LEU A 95 -2.27 10.67 -0.45
CA LEU A 95 -1.92 11.70 0.54
C LEU A 95 -1.43 12.97 -0.14
N LYS A 96 -0.54 12.83 -1.14
CA LYS A 96 -0.01 13.98 -1.86
C LYS A 96 -1.11 14.74 -2.60
N ARG A 97 -2.03 14.04 -3.28
CA ARG A 97 -3.18 14.65 -3.94
C ARG A 97 -4.05 15.40 -2.93
N GLU A 98 -4.38 14.77 -1.80
CA GLU A 98 -5.23 15.37 -0.78
C GLU A 98 -4.58 16.62 -0.15
N VAL A 99 -3.28 16.58 0.14
CA VAL A 99 -2.54 17.73 0.71
C VAL A 99 -2.39 18.87 -0.30
N CYS A 100 -2.24 18.59 -1.59
CA CYS A 100 -2.05 19.61 -2.61
C CYS A 100 -3.37 20.21 -3.14
N GLU A 101 -4.39 19.39 -3.35
CA GLU A 101 -5.61 19.78 -4.08
C GLU A 101 -6.92 19.30 -3.42
N GLY A 102 -6.86 18.49 -2.36
CA GLY A 102 -8.03 17.89 -1.74
C GLY A 102 -8.42 18.50 -0.39
N GLU A 103 -9.07 17.70 0.45
CA GLU A 103 -9.61 18.14 1.74
C GLU A 103 -8.50 18.47 2.76
N LEU A 104 -7.32 17.85 2.60
CA LEU A 104 -6.15 18.14 3.42
C LEU A 104 -5.39 19.41 3.01
N ALA A 105 -5.81 20.12 1.97
CA ALA A 105 -5.14 21.36 1.56
C ALA A 105 -5.37 22.51 2.57
N ASN A 106 -6.50 22.50 3.27
CA ASN A 106 -6.83 23.48 4.30
C ASN A 106 -6.43 22.96 5.68
N PRO A 107 -5.52 23.62 6.42
CA PRO A 107 -5.09 23.14 7.73
C PRO A 107 -6.21 22.97 8.75
N LYS A 108 -7.33 23.69 8.59
CA LYS A 108 -8.51 23.59 9.47
C LYS A 108 -9.23 22.25 9.32
N ASP A 109 -9.26 21.71 8.10
CA ASP A 109 -10.01 20.51 7.75
C ASP A 109 -9.21 19.24 8.17
N ILE A 110 -7.88 19.37 8.32
CA ILE A 110 -6.99 18.30 8.82
C ILE A 110 -7.16 18.03 10.32
N ILE A 111 -7.54 19.03 11.11
CA ILE A 111 -7.49 18.94 12.59
C ILE A 111 -8.34 17.78 13.11
N LEU A 112 -9.55 17.61 12.58
CA LEU A 112 -10.47 16.57 13.05
C LEU A 112 -9.99 15.15 12.65
N PRO A 113 -9.67 14.85 11.37
CA PRO A 113 -9.08 13.56 11.00
C PRO A 113 -7.77 13.26 11.74
N ALA A 114 -6.87 14.24 11.85
CA ALA A 114 -5.57 14.03 12.51
C ALA A 114 -5.72 13.79 14.02
N ALA A 115 -6.59 14.53 14.71
CA ALA A 115 -6.88 14.26 16.12
C ALA A 115 -7.54 12.89 16.31
N GLY A 116 -8.43 12.50 15.39
CA GLY A 116 -9.05 11.18 15.35
C GLY A 116 -8.02 10.07 15.18
N ALA A 117 -7.11 10.18 14.21
CA ALA A 117 -6.03 9.23 13.97
C ALA A 117 -5.09 9.15 15.18
N VAL A 118 -4.56 10.29 15.68
CA VAL A 118 -3.65 10.28 16.84
C VAL A 118 -4.31 9.66 18.07
N GLY A 119 -5.59 9.96 18.34
CA GLY A 119 -6.35 9.32 19.41
C GLY A 119 -6.58 7.83 19.15
N GLY A 120 -6.90 7.48 17.90
CA GLY A 120 -7.09 6.12 17.40
C GLY A 120 -5.85 5.25 17.47
N MET A 121 -4.64 5.82 17.39
CA MET A 121 -3.37 5.11 17.59
C MET A 121 -2.99 5.04 19.06
N ALA A 122 -3.03 6.19 19.75
CA ALA A 122 -2.48 6.32 21.08
C ALA A 122 -3.30 5.52 22.11
N LEU A 123 -4.63 5.54 22.02
CA LEU A 123 -5.48 4.88 23.01
C LEU A 123 -5.35 3.35 22.96
N PRO A 124 -5.46 2.67 21.80
CA PRO A 124 -5.23 1.22 21.73
C PRO A 124 -3.81 0.80 22.12
N ALA A 125 -2.79 1.57 21.73
CA ALA A 125 -1.41 1.34 22.13
C ALA A 125 -1.24 1.39 23.66
N LEU A 126 -1.79 2.42 24.33
CA LEU A 126 -1.71 2.56 25.78
C LEU A 126 -2.45 1.45 26.52
N ILE A 127 -3.63 1.04 26.02
CA ILE A 127 -4.38 -0.08 26.58
C ILE A 127 -3.56 -1.38 26.45
N TYR A 128 -2.98 -1.63 25.28
CA TYR A 128 -2.17 -2.82 25.04
C TYR A 128 -0.93 -2.88 25.95
N VAL A 129 -0.21 -1.76 26.10
CA VAL A 129 0.95 -1.65 26.99
C VAL A 129 0.54 -1.82 28.45
N GLY A 130 -0.60 -1.26 28.86
CA GLY A 130 -1.12 -1.42 30.22
C GLY A 130 -1.46 -2.88 30.56
N ILE A 131 -2.00 -3.63 29.61
CA ILE A 131 -2.30 -5.07 29.78
C ILE A 131 -1.02 -5.91 29.79
N ASN A 132 -0.03 -5.57 28.96
CA ASN A 132 1.17 -6.38 28.75
C ASN A 132 2.39 -5.93 29.56
N TRP A 133 2.24 -4.99 30.49
CA TRP A 133 3.35 -4.31 31.18
C TRP A 133 4.41 -5.27 31.78
N ASP A 134 3.96 -6.42 32.29
CA ASP A 134 4.82 -7.41 32.95
C ASP A 134 5.58 -8.33 31.96
N ASN A 135 5.33 -8.23 30.66
CA ASN A 135 5.95 -9.05 29.63
C ASN A 135 6.75 -8.18 28.63
N PRO A 136 8.08 -8.06 28.78
CA PRO A 136 8.92 -7.23 27.92
C PRO A 136 8.84 -7.57 26.43
N VAL A 137 8.60 -8.85 26.08
CA VAL A 137 8.46 -9.28 24.69
C VAL A 137 7.12 -8.81 24.11
N ALA A 138 6.05 -8.91 24.89
CA ALA A 138 4.73 -8.45 24.45
C ALA A 138 4.66 -6.92 24.35
N VAL A 139 5.26 -6.17 25.29
CA VAL A 139 5.29 -4.70 25.24
C VAL A 139 5.97 -4.18 23.97
N ALA A 140 6.95 -4.92 23.43
CA ALA A 140 7.56 -4.60 22.15
C ALA A 140 6.55 -4.63 20.99
N GLY A 141 5.35 -5.19 21.12
CA GLY A 141 4.30 -5.17 20.10
C GLY A 141 3.33 -3.99 20.16
N TRP A 142 3.64 -2.91 20.87
CA TRP A 142 2.69 -1.83 21.15
C TRP A 142 2.10 -1.12 19.93
N ALA A 143 2.78 -1.15 18.78
CA ALA A 143 2.31 -0.54 17.53
C ALA A 143 1.32 -1.44 16.75
N ILE A 144 1.20 -2.73 17.09
CA ILE A 144 0.27 -3.67 16.43
C ILE A 144 -1.19 -3.20 16.48
N PRO A 145 -1.77 -2.80 17.63
CA PRO A 145 -3.17 -2.36 17.71
C PRO A 145 -3.42 -0.95 17.15
N ALA A 146 -2.38 -0.23 16.71
CA ALA A 146 -2.50 1.13 16.20
C ALA A 146 -2.74 1.21 14.69
N ALA A 147 -2.60 0.10 13.94
CA ALA A 147 -2.82 0.08 12.49
C ALA A 147 -4.29 -0.24 12.15
N THR A 148 -4.84 0.46 11.16
CA THR A 148 -6.22 0.28 10.69
C THR A 148 -6.25 -0.13 9.22
N ASP A 149 -6.81 -1.29 8.89
CA ASP A 149 -6.93 -1.73 7.48
C ASP A 149 -8.01 -0.93 6.73
N ILE A 150 -7.57 0.03 5.92
CA ILE A 150 -8.43 0.88 5.08
C ILE A 150 -9.26 0.08 4.09
N ALA A 151 -8.69 -0.96 3.48
CA ALA A 151 -9.34 -1.73 2.42
C ALA A 151 -10.53 -2.51 2.99
N PHE A 152 -10.36 -3.08 4.17
CA PHE A 152 -11.43 -3.76 4.88
C PHE A 152 -12.50 -2.77 5.37
N ALA A 153 -12.10 -1.63 5.94
CA ALA A 153 -13.01 -0.62 6.44
C ALA A 153 -13.90 -0.03 5.33
N LEU A 154 -13.30 0.31 4.18
CA LEU A 154 -14.03 0.77 3.00
C LEU A 154 -14.89 -0.33 2.39
N GLY A 155 -14.40 -1.57 2.36
CA GLY A 155 -15.16 -2.74 1.90
C GLY A 155 -16.47 -2.90 2.68
N ILE A 156 -16.43 -2.79 4.00
CA ILE A 156 -17.63 -2.85 4.85
C ILE A 156 -18.54 -1.63 4.62
N LEU A 157 -17.99 -0.42 4.51
CA LEU A 157 -18.80 0.76 4.21
C LEU A 157 -19.52 0.64 2.85
N ALA A 158 -18.87 0.05 1.85
CA ALA A 158 -19.46 -0.20 0.55
C ALA A 158 -20.62 -1.22 0.63
N LEU A 159 -20.51 -2.24 1.49
CA LEU A 159 -21.59 -3.21 1.75
C LEU A 159 -22.82 -2.56 2.40
N LEU A 160 -22.64 -1.48 3.18
CA LEU A 160 -23.76 -0.71 3.74
C LEU A 160 -24.48 0.17 2.69
N GLY A 161 -23.91 0.29 1.49
CA GLY A 161 -24.52 0.93 0.32
C GLY A 161 -24.85 2.41 0.53
N SER A 162 -26.05 2.81 0.12
CA SER A 162 -26.50 4.20 0.14
C SER A 162 -26.80 4.76 1.54
N ARG A 163 -26.71 3.95 2.59
CA ARG A 163 -26.95 4.39 3.99
C ARG A 163 -25.80 5.22 4.54
N VAL A 164 -24.63 5.14 3.94
CA VAL A 164 -23.43 5.86 4.37
C VAL A 164 -23.23 7.09 3.47
N PRO A 165 -23.20 8.31 4.04
CA PRO A 165 -22.97 9.51 3.24
C PRO A 165 -21.54 9.53 2.68
N THR A 166 -21.39 10.07 1.47
CA THR A 166 -20.08 10.17 0.79
C THR A 166 -19.05 10.92 1.62
N SER A 167 -19.47 11.94 2.38
CA SER A 167 -18.57 12.67 3.29
C SER A 167 -17.97 11.80 4.39
N LEU A 168 -18.68 10.77 4.87
CA LEU A 168 -18.13 9.84 5.86
C LEU A 168 -17.11 8.89 5.22
N LYS A 169 -17.33 8.48 3.95
CA LYS A 169 -16.36 7.67 3.20
C LYS A 169 -15.05 8.45 3.06
N VAL A 170 -15.12 9.70 2.58
CA VAL A 170 -13.94 10.56 2.41
C VAL A 170 -13.24 10.81 3.76
N PHE A 171 -13.99 11.18 4.80
CA PHE A 171 -13.44 11.35 6.14
C PHE A 171 -12.69 10.10 6.65
N LEU A 172 -13.27 8.91 6.46
CA LEU A 172 -12.64 7.67 6.90
C LEU A 172 -11.37 7.35 6.10
N VAL A 173 -11.39 7.57 4.78
CA VAL A 173 -10.19 7.44 3.93
C VAL A 173 -9.08 8.34 4.46
N THR A 174 -9.39 9.62 4.69
CA THR A 174 -8.42 10.59 5.20
C THR A 174 -7.87 10.20 6.57
N LEU A 175 -8.73 9.79 7.50
CA LEU A 175 -8.32 9.32 8.81
C LEU A 175 -7.38 8.10 8.70
N ALA A 176 -7.76 7.11 7.89
CA ALA A 176 -6.99 5.89 7.70
C ALA A 176 -5.63 6.14 7.06
N ILE A 177 -5.53 7.03 6.07
CA ILE A 177 -4.24 7.41 5.46
C ILE A 177 -3.30 8.03 6.51
N ILE A 178 -3.82 8.93 7.36
CA ILE A 178 -3.02 9.54 8.43
C ILE A 178 -2.58 8.48 9.44
N ASP A 179 -3.48 7.57 9.81
CA ASP A 179 -3.22 6.45 10.73
C ASP A 179 -2.13 5.52 10.20
N ASP A 180 -2.24 5.07 8.95
CA ASP A 180 -1.30 4.17 8.28
C ASP A 180 0.09 4.80 8.13
N ILE A 181 0.15 6.07 7.72
CA ILE A 181 1.41 6.81 7.60
C ILE A 181 2.01 7.11 8.98
N GLY A 182 1.16 7.35 9.99
CA GLY A 182 1.59 7.45 11.37
C GLY A 182 2.22 6.15 11.85
N ALA A 183 1.53 5.02 11.63
CA ALA A 183 1.95 3.71 12.08
C ALA A 183 3.28 3.29 11.43
N ILE A 184 3.40 3.41 10.11
CA ILE A 184 4.66 3.08 9.42
C ILE A 184 5.83 3.97 9.88
N VAL A 185 5.59 5.26 10.15
CA VAL A 185 6.63 6.16 10.67
C VAL A 185 7.05 5.77 12.09
N ILE A 186 6.10 5.42 12.95
CA ILE A 186 6.37 4.89 14.30
C ILE A 186 7.19 3.61 14.19
N ILE A 187 6.76 2.64 13.38
CA ILE A 187 7.47 1.38 13.23
C ILE A 187 8.88 1.63 12.68
N ALA A 188 9.02 2.55 11.70
CA ALA A 188 10.32 2.95 11.17
C ALA A 188 11.26 3.57 12.20
N LEU A 189 10.76 4.36 13.15
CA LEU A 189 11.60 5.01 14.16
C LEU A 189 11.96 4.09 15.34
N PHE A 190 11.06 3.20 15.73
CA PHE A 190 11.21 2.40 16.95
C PHE A 190 11.68 0.95 16.72
N TYR A 191 11.54 0.41 15.50
CA TYR A 191 11.84 -1.00 15.19
C TYR A 191 12.96 -1.15 14.14
N THR A 192 13.86 -0.18 14.05
CA THR A 192 15.02 -0.26 13.15
C THR A 192 16.23 -0.80 13.90
N ASP A 193 16.54 -2.09 13.72
CA ASP A 193 17.60 -2.77 14.49
C ASP A 193 18.96 -2.82 13.78
N ASN A 194 19.04 -2.68 12.45
CA ASN A 194 20.29 -2.95 11.69
C ASN A 194 20.59 -1.91 10.60
N ILE A 195 21.04 -0.72 10.99
CA ILE A 195 21.41 0.34 10.04
C ILE A 195 22.78 0.08 9.42
N THR A 196 22.79 -0.28 8.13
CA THR A 196 24.03 -0.35 7.34
C THR A 196 24.33 1.02 6.72
N ALA A 197 25.41 1.67 7.14
CA ALA A 197 25.79 3.01 6.66
C ALA A 197 25.90 3.10 5.12
N GLY A 198 26.43 2.06 4.46
CA GLY A 198 26.55 2.04 3.01
C GLY A 198 25.20 2.14 2.28
N ALA A 199 24.19 1.44 2.79
CA ALA A 199 22.84 1.49 2.22
C ALA A 199 22.16 2.85 2.48
N LEU A 200 22.44 3.48 3.63
CA LEU A 200 21.93 4.81 3.96
C LEU A 200 22.50 5.90 3.03
N TYR A 201 23.78 5.82 2.66
CA TYR A 201 24.37 6.76 1.69
C TYR A 201 23.73 6.63 0.30
N VAL A 202 23.43 5.39 -0.14
CA VAL A 202 22.72 5.15 -1.40
C VAL A 202 21.31 5.73 -1.33
N ALA A 203 20.57 5.46 -0.25
CA ALA A 203 19.24 6.04 -0.04
C ALA A 203 19.27 7.57 -0.07
N ALA A 204 20.20 8.21 0.66
CA ALA A 204 20.38 9.66 0.65
C ALA A 204 20.71 10.21 -0.76
N GLY A 205 21.54 9.50 -1.53
CA GLY A 205 21.81 9.83 -2.93
C GLY A 205 20.57 9.78 -3.82
N CYS A 206 19.73 8.74 -3.65
CA CYS A 206 18.45 8.64 -4.33
C CYS A 206 17.51 9.79 -3.96
N LEU A 207 17.40 10.16 -2.68
CA LEU A 207 16.58 11.29 -2.23
C LEU A 207 17.04 12.62 -2.84
N LEU A 208 18.35 12.87 -2.89
CA LEU A 208 18.91 14.05 -3.54
C LEU A 208 18.57 14.08 -5.04
N LEU A 209 18.64 12.93 -5.71
CA LEU A 209 18.32 12.81 -7.12
C LEU A 209 16.83 13.02 -7.39
N LEU A 210 15.95 12.42 -6.58
CA LEU A 210 14.49 12.64 -6.63
C LEU A 210 14.14 14.12 -6.39
N TRP A 211 14.77 14.75 -5.40
CA TRP A 211 14.61 16.17 -5.14
C TRP A 211 15.05 17.02 -6.34
N GLN A 212 16.18 16.68 -6.96
CA GLN A 212 16.70 17.40 -8.13
C GLN A 212 15.81 17.22 -9.37
N MET A 213 15.22 16.04 -9.57
CA MET A 213 14.25 15.76 -10.62
C MET A 213 12.96 16.56 -10.40
N ASN A 214 12.43 16.56 -9.18
CA ASN A 214 11.24 17.32 -8.81
C ASN A 214 11.46 18.82 -9.01
N LYS A 215 12.60 19.35 -8.54
CA LYS A 215 12.98 20.77 -8.71
C LYS A 215 13.12 21.18 -10.18
N ARG A 216 13.50 20.25 -11.06
CA ARG A 216 13.57 20.47 -12.52
C ARG A 216 12.23 20.23 -13.22
N ASN A 217 11.18 19.88 -12.49
CA ASN A 217 9.86 19.50 -13.03
C ASN A 217 9.96 18.42 -14.10
N VAL A 218 10.79 17.40 -13.85
CA VAL A 218 10.78 16.21 -14.68
C VAL A 218 9.45 15.50 -14.43
N VAL A 219 8.68 15.24 -15.48
CA VAL A 219 7.37 14.55 -15.43
C VAL A 219 7.44 13.11 -15.95
N ASP A 220 8.66 12.62 -16.18
CA ASP A 220 8.92 11.27 -16.67
C ASP A 220 8.75 10.22 -15.55
N ILE A 221 7.56 9.61 -15.51
CA ILE A 221 7.16 8.61 -14.51
C ILE A 221 8.17 7.44 -14.41
N PRO A 222 8.56 6.78 -15.52
CA PRO A 222 9.57 5.72 -15.50
C PRO A 222 10.86 6.08 -14.75
N ALA A 223 11.35 7.32 -14.89
CA ALA A 223 12.55 7.76 -14.22
C ALA A 223 12.38 7.80 -12.69
N TYR A 224 11.23 8.27 -12.18
CA TYR A 224 10.95 8.22 -10.74
C TYR A 224 10.84 6.79 -10.24
N VAL A 225 10.10 5.93 -10.96
CA VAL A 225 9.94 4.52 -10.58
C VAL A 225 11.29 3.81 -10.52
N PHE A 226 12.17 4.03 -11.49
CA PHE A 226 13.51 3.45 -11.50
C PHE A 226 14.33 3.85 -10.28
N VAL A 227 14.36 5.15 -9.95
CA VAL A 227 15.07 5.66 -8.76
C VAL A 227 14.42 5.16 -7.48
N GLY A 228 13.09 5.03 -7.48
CA GLY A 228 12.30 4.45 -6.40
C GLY A 228 12.64 3.00 -6.11
N ILE A 229 12.84 2.18 -7.14
CA ILE A 229 13.29 0.78 -6.98
C ILE A 229 14.67 0.74 -6.34
N ILE A 230 15.60 1.61 -6.75
CA ILE A 230 16.93 1.68 -6.13
C ILE A 230 16.82 2.12 -4.66
N LEU A 231 15.98 3.11 -4.37
CA LEU A 231 15.70 3.56 -3.01
C LEU A 231 15.12 2.42 -2.15
N TRP A 232 14.15 1.68 -2.68
CA TRP A 232 13.53 0.54 -2.00
C TRP A 232 14.54 -0.56 -1.69
N VAL A 233 15.37 -0.96 -2.66
CA VAL A 233 16.43 -1.96 -2.44
C VAL A 233 17.46 -1.47 -1.40
N ALA A 234 17.80 -0.18 -1.43
CA ALA A 234 18.69 0.41 -0.43
C ALA A 234 18.07 0.38 0.97
N MET A 235 16.79 0.73 1.10
CA MET A 235 16.06 0.71 2.37
C MET A 235 15.93 -0.72 2.92
N LEU A 236 15.54 -1.68 2.06
CA LEU A 236 15.44 -3.11 2.35
C LEU A 236 16.71 -3.68 2.99
N LYS A 237 17.90 -3.24 2.54
CA LYS A 237 19.19 -3.65 3.10
C LYS A 237 19.60 -2.87 4.34
N SER A 238 19.20 -1.60 4.44
CA SER A 238 19.58 -0.70 5.53
C SER A 238 18.84 -0.95 6.85
N GLY A 239 17.92 -1.91 6.90
CA GLY A 239 17.05 -2.11 8.06
C GLY A 239 16.00 -1.02 8.26
N VAL A 240 16.05 0.07 7.48
CA VAL A 240 14.97 1.05 7.39
C VAL A 240 13.81 0.41 6.64
N HIS A 241 12.59 0.65 7.11
CA HIS A 241 11.38 0.03 6.58
C HIS A 241 11.22 0.29 5.08
N ALA A 242 11.32 -0.78 4.27
CA ALA A 242 11.30 -0.70 2.82
C ALA A 242 10.00 -0.08 2.29
N THR A 243 8.90 -0.27 3.02
CA THR A 243 7.58 0.30 2.75
C THR A 243 7.57 1.83 2.73
N LEU A 244 8.42 2.48 3.54
CA LEU A 244 8.52 3.94 3.60
C LEU A 244 9.11 4.51 2.30
N ALA A 245 9.88 3.71 1.54
CA ALA A 245 10.38 4.11 0.23
C ALA A 245 9.25 4.50 -0.73
N GLY A 246 8.12 3.81 -0.67
CA GLY A 246 6.93 4.11 -1.46
C GLY A 246 6.37 5.50 -1.14
N VAL A 247 6.06 5.76 0.13
CA VAL A 247 5.54 7.07 0.58
C VAL A 247 6.50 8.20 0.21
N VAL A 248 7.80 7.99 0.45
CA VAL A 248 8.84 8.99 0.16
C VAL A 248 8.92 9.25 -1.34
N LEU A 249 8.94 8.21 -2.17
CA LEU A 249 8.93 8.35 -3.63
C LEU A 249 7.74 9.18 -4.11
N ALA A 250 6.53 8.85 -3.65
CA ALA A 250 5.30 9.56 -4.02
C ALA A 250 5.38 11.06 -3.67
N SER A 251 5.96 11.39 -2.51
CA SER A 251 6.15 12.77 -2.06
C SER A 251 7.02 13.62 -3.03
N PHE A 252 7.91 13.00 -3.80
CA PHE A 252 8.77 13.70 -4.77
C PHE A 252 8.17 13.81 -6.19
N ILE A 253 7.12 13.05 -6.53
CA ILE A 253 6.54 13.08 -7.89
C ILE A 253 5.72 14.35 -8.09
N PRO A 254 5.98 15.21 -9.09
CA PRO A 254 5.31 16.50 -9.22
C PRO A 254 3.79 16.37 -9.39
N MET A 255 3.03 17.25 -8.71
CA MET A 255 1.56 17.23 -8.76
C MET A 255 1.03 17.68 -10.12
N ARG A 256 1.66 18.69 -10.74
CA ARG A 256 1.30 19.16 -12.08
C ARG A 256 2.55 19.38 -12.93
N ASP A 257 2.41 19.18 -14.23
CA ASP A 257 3.40 19.69 -15.18
C ASP A 257 3.31 21.22 -15.26
N GLN A 258 4.47 21.88 -15.21
CA GLN A 258 4.54 23.33 -15.40
C GLN A 258 4.26 23.74 -16.86
N LYS A 259 4.49 22.83 -17.81
CA LYS A 259 4.25 23.08 -19.25
C LYS A 259 2.79 22.82 -19.64
N ASP A 260 2.13 21.89 -18.95
CA ASP A 260 0.73 21.54 -19.17
C ASP A 260 0.02 21.36 -17.83
N ALA A 261 -0.66 22.42 -17.40
CA ALA A 261 -1.38 22.44 -16.13
C ALA A 261 -2.55 21.43 -16.05
N SER A 262 -2.93 20.80 -17.17
CA SER A 262 -3.95 19.74 -17.21
C SER A 262 -3.37 18.34 -16.92
N TYR A 263 -2.04 18.18 -17.04
CA TYR A 263 -1.37 16.90 -16.81
C TYR A 263 -0.86 16.78 -15.36
N SER A 264 -1.39 15.79 -14.64
CA SER A 264 -0.97 15.41 -13.29
C SER A 264 -0.33 14.02 -13.28
N PRO A 265 1.00 13.91 -13.13
CA PRO A 265 1.68 12.64 -12.97
C PRO A 265 1.18 11.82 -11.76
N VAL A 266 0.88 12.49 -10.65
CA VAL A 266 0.36 11.87 -9.43
C VAL A 266 -0.99 11.21 -9.69
N THR A 267 -1.95 11.97 -10.22
CA THR A 267 -3.32 11.47 -10.48
C THR A 267 -3.31 10.33 -11.52
N ARG A 268 -2.44 10.42 -12.53
CA ARG A 268 -2.29 9.35 -13.52
C ARG A 268 -1.76 8.05 -12.90
N LEU A 269 -0.76 8.14 -12.03
CA LEU A 269 -0.20 6.99 -11.32
C LEU A 269 -1.19 6.41 -10.30
N GLU A 270 -1.85 7.26 -9.54
CA GLU A 270 -2.88 6.88 -8.57
C GLU A 270 -4.00 6.09 -9.25
N HIS A 271 -4.58 6.62 -10.33
CA HIS A 271 -5.65 5.96 -11.07
C HIS A 271 -5.19 4.64 -11.71
N GLY A 272 -3.97 4.60 -12.26
CA GLY A 272 -3.39 3.39 -12.84
C GLY A 272 -3.09 2.29 -11.81
N LEU A 273 -2.74 2.66 -10.58
CA LEU A 273 -2.42 1.72 -9.51
C LEU A 273 -3.63 1.24 -8.73
N ASN A 274 -4.69 2.04 -8.62
CA ASN A 274 -5.85 1.73 -7.77
C ASN A 274 -6.42 0.33 -8.05
N GLY A 275 -6.62 -0.01 -9.33
CA GLY A 275 -7.13 -1.33 -9.71
C GLY A 275 -6.19 -2.47 -9.30
N SER A 276 -4.89 -2.34 -9.58
CA SER A 276 -3.90 -3.34 -9.19
C SER A 276 -3.78 -3.49 -7.67
N VAL A 277 -3.78 -2.38 -6.93
CA VAL A 277 -3.68 -2.39 -5.47
C VAL A 277 -4.89 -3.07 -4.85
N SER A 278 -6.09 -2.66 -5.25
CA SER A 278 -7.36 -3.14 -4.69
C SER A 278 -7.68 -4.59 -5.02
N PHE A 279 -7.37 -5.06 -6.24
CA PHE A 279 -7.77 -6.39 -6.69
C PHE A 279 -6.66 -7.44 -6.69
N ALA A 280 -5.38 -7.04 -6.63
CA ALA A 280 -4.26 -7.97 -6.65
C ALA A 280 -3.35 -7.84 -5.44
N ILE A 281 -2.91 -6.62 -5.08
CA ILE A 281 -1.89 -6.44 -4.02
C ILE A 281 -2.47 -6.72 -2.64
N LEU A 282 -3.66 -6.19 -2.33
CA LEU A 282 -4.28 -6.37 -1.02
C LEU A 282 -4.82 -7.79 -0.79
N PRO A 283 -5.46 -8.46 -1.77
CA PRO A 283 -5.96 -9.83 -1.57
C PRO A 283 -4.88 -10.93 -1.63
N LEU A 284 -3.67 -10.63 -2.12
CA LEU A 284 -2.57 -11.60 -2.26
C LEU A 284 -1.69 -11.63 -1.01
#